data_AF-A0AAX2A102-F1
#
_entry.id   AF-A0AAX2A102-F1
#
_cell.length_a   1.000
_cell.length_b   1.000
_cell.length_c   1.000
_cell.angle_alpha   90.00
_cell.angle_beta   90.00
_cell.angle_gamma   90.00
#
_symmetry.space_group_name_H-M   'P 1'
#
loop_
_entity.id
_entity.type
_entity.pdbx_description
1 polymer ?
#
loop_
_entity_poly.entity_id
_entity_poly.type
_entity_poly.pdbx_seq_one_letter_code
_entity_poly.pdbx_strand_id
1 'polypeptide(L)' 'MLLFRPTKVRNMSYQAIQEYIHFYNHSRFQEKFNGLSPIEYREKTAA' A
#
# COMPACT_ATOMS: atom_id res chain seq x y z
N MET A 1 -23.75 -25.64 -0.03
CA MET A 1 -23.90 -24.34 0.66
C MET A 1 -22.91 -23.36 0.03
N LEU A 2 -23.37 -22.50 -0.90
CA LEU A 2 -22.52 -21.49 -1.51
C LEU A 2 -22.34 -20.36 -0.51
N LEU A 3 -21.12 -20.15 -0.02
CA LEU A 3 -20.80 -18.99 0.82
C LEU A 3 -20.93 -17.73 -0.03
N PHE A 4 -22.14 -17.15 -0.08
CA PHE A 4 -22.35 -15.81 -0.62
C PHE A 4 -21.68 -14.82 0.31
N ARG A 5 -20.38 -14.58 0.09
CA ARG A 5 -19.68 -13.47 0.74
C ARG A 5 -20.31 -12.17 0.26
N PRO A 6 -20.83 -11.31 1.16
CA PRO A 6 -21.45 -10.05 0.77
C PRO A 6 -20.43 -9.18 0.03
N THR A 7 -20.80 -8.74 -1.18
CA THR A 7 -19.94 -7.97 -2.11
C THR A 7 -19.52 -6.61 -1.55
N LYS A 8 -20.35 -6.00 -0.69
CA LYS A 8 -20.07 -4.71 -0.04
C LYS A 8 -18.79 -4.74 0.81
N VAL A 9 -18.57 -5.82 1.56
CA VAL A 9 -17.37 -5.98 2.41
C VAL A 9 -16.12 -6.17 1.55
N ARG A 10 -16.26 -6.85 0.40
CA ARG A 10 -15.17 -7.06 -0.57
C ARG A 10 -14.66 -5.73 -1.14
N ASN A 11 -15.57 -4.84 -1.54
CA ASN A 11 -15.20 -3.54 -2.11
C ASN A 11 -14.53 -2.63 -1.08
N MET A 12 -15.04 -2.61 0.17
CA MET A 12 -14.42 -1.87 1.27
C MET A 12 -13.02 -2.42 1.62
N SER A 13 -12.88 -3.74 1.66
CA SER A 13 -11.58 -4.37 1.92
C SER A 13 -10.57 -4.10 0.80
N TYR A 14 -11.03 -4.07 -0.45
CA TYR A 14 -10.19 -3.74 -1.58
C TYR A 14 -9.72 -2.28 -1.53
N GLN A 15 -10.62 -1.33 -1.27
CA GLN A 15 -10.27 0.09 -1.13
C GLN A 15 -9.26 0.31 0.00
N ALA A 16 -9.50 -0.28 1.18
CA ALA A 16 -8.59 -0.17 2.31
C ALA A 16 -7.18 -0.75 1.99
N ILE A 17 -7.12 -1.86 1.24
CA ILE A 17 -5.85 -2.44 0.79
C ILE A 17 -5.14 -1.50 -0.18
N GLN A 18 -5.86 -0.92 -1.16
CA GLN A 18 -5.26 0.01 -2.13
C GLN A 18 -4.74 1.28 -1.46
N GLU A 19 -5.51 1.84 -0.52
CA GLU A 19 -5.10 3.00 0.27
C GLU A 19 -3.85 2.69 1.10
N TYR A 20 -3.80 1.52 1.75
CA TYR A 20 -2.63 1.10 2.50
C TYR A 20 -1.39 0.92 1.60
N ILE A 21 -1.55 0.32 0.42
CA ILE A 21 -0.46 0.16 -0.55
C ILE A 21 0.06 1.52 -1.01
N HIS A 22 -0.83 2.46 -1.31
CA HIS A 22 -0.44 3.81 -1.73
C HIS A 22 0.31 4.54 -0.61
N PHE A 23 -0.24 4.55 0.60
CA PHE A 23 0.42 5.09 1.79
C PHE A 23 1.81 4.48 2.00
N TYR A 24 1.91 3.14 1.93
CA TYR A 24 3.18 2.44 2.10
C TYR A 24 4.21 2.93 1.10
N ASN A 25 3.85 3.02 -0.18
CA ASN A 25 4.79 3.32 -1.26
C ASN A 25 5.23 4.79 -1.32
N HIS A 26 4.35 5.73 -0.95
CA HIS A 26 4.59 7.16 -1.18
C HIS A 26 4.74 7.99 0.09
N SER A 27 4.17 7.55 1.21
CA SER A 27 4.03 8.41 2.40
C SER A 27 4.60 7.78 3.67
N ARG A 28 4.97 6.50 3.63
CA ARG A 28 5.56 5.83 4.78
C ARG A 28 6.95 6.41 5.06
N PHE A 29 7.08 7.02 6.22
CA PHE A 29 8.39 7.38 6.76
C PHE A 29 9.21 6.14 7.07
N GLN A 30 10.46 6.09 6.58
CA GLN A 30 11.39 5.00 6.83
C GLN A 30 12.74 5.54 7.28
N GLU A 31 13.06 5.36 8.57
CA GLU A 31 14.36 5.76 9.14
C GLU A 31 15.54 5.11 8.41
N LYS A 32 15.38 3.84 8.01
CA LYS A 32 16.40 3.06 7.29
C LYS A 32 16.79 3.64 5.92
N PHE A 33 15.91 4.44 5.30
CA PHE A 33 16.14 5.04 3.98
C PHE A 33 16.37 6.54 4.05
N ASN A 34 16.90 7.03 5.18
CA ASN A 34 17.12 8.46 5.43
C ASN A 34 15.83 9.29 5.27
N GLY A 35 14.69 8.71 5.67
CA GLY A 35 13.37 9.36 5.59
C GLY A 35 12.70 9.29 4.21
N LEU A 36 13.33 8.67 3.20
CA LEU A 36 12.72 8.47 1.89
C LEU A 36 11.59 7.44 1.93
N SER A 37 10.56 7.67 1.13
CA SER A 37 9.54 6.64 0.85
C SER A 37 10.15 5.48 0.04
N PRO A 38 9.48 4.30 0.03
CA PRO A 38 9.97 3.15 -0.72
C PRO A 38 10.21 3.41 -2.21
N ILE A 39 9.40 4.25 -2.87
CA ILE A 39 9.60 4.58 -4.29
C ILE A 39 10.81 5.47 -4.46
N GLU A 40 10.92 6.56 -3.69
CA GLU A 40 12.06 7.48 -3.77
C GLU A 40 13.39 6.78 -3.50
N TYR A 41 13.40 5.82 -2.56
CA TYR A 41 14.58 5.00 -2.30
C TYR A 41 14.97 4.12 -3.50
N ARG A 42 13.98 3.50 -4.18
CA ARG A 42 14.22 2.69 -5.39
C ARG A 42 14.74 3.54 -6.54
N GLU A 43 14.18 4.72 -6.75
CA GLU A 43 14.64 5.65 -7.80
C GLU A 43 16.09 6.08 -7.56
N LYS A 44 16.44 6.38 -6.31
CA LYS A 44 17.81 6.77 -5.93
C LYS A 44 18.83 5.63 -6.05
N THR A 45 18.40 4.37 -5.94
CA THR A 45 19.29 3.19 -6.01
C THR A 45 19.38 2.57 -7.40
N ALA A 46 18.44 2.90 -8.29
CA ALA A 46 18.44 2.46 -9.69
C ALA A 46 19.27 3.37 -10.62
N ALA A 47 19.72 4.52 -10.13
CA ALA A 47 20.62 5.46 -10.80
C ALA A 47 22.08 5.18 -10.44
#